data_AF-A0A4V1Q5J5-F1
#
_entry.id   AF-A0A4V1Q5J5-F1
#
_cell.length_a   1.000
_cell.length_b   1.000
_cell.length_c   1.000
_cell.angle_alpha   90.00
_cell.angle_beta   90.00
_cell.angle_gamma   90.00
#
_symmetry.space_group_name_H-M   'P 1'
#
loop_
_entity.id
_entity.type
_entity.pdbx_description
1 polymer ?
#
loop_
_entity_poly.entity_id
_entity_poly.type
_entity_poly.pdbx_seq_one_letter_code
_entity_poly.pdbx_strand_id
1 'polypeptide(L)'
;MQYSHGISAASGKPFSPPLLFRMVPRKNPAKTDRKEIRQGKCHKCSKWVAVEGVKDIECKVKELHWWKHAASCHNQSTITGEEGVWEEDKVYKRLVEL
;
A
#
# COMPACT_ATOMS: atom_id res chain seq x y z
N MET A 1 -13.31 -5.08 -10.02
CA MET A 1 -12.29 -4.07 -9.66
C MET A 1 -11.88 -4.34 -8.23
N GLN A 2 -10.68 -4.89 -8.00
CA GLN A 2 -10.25 -5.41 -6.69
C GLN A 2 -9.35 -4.44 -5.90
N TYR A 3 -9.12 -3.24 -6.45
CA TYR A 3 -8.13 -2.27 -5.93
C TYR A 3 -8.74 -0.88 -5.66
N SER A 4 -10.06 -0.77 -5.57
CA SER A 4 -10.72 0.54 -5.45
C SER A 4 -10.65 1.12 -4.04
N HIS A 5 -10.52 0.26 -3.03
CA HIS A 5 -10.68 0.61 -1.62
C HIS A 5 -9.52 0.16 -0.73
N GLY A 6 -8.44 -0.40 -1.30
CA GLY A 6 -7.25 -0.80 -0.53
C GLY A 6 -7.44 -1.93 0.48
N ILE A 7 -8.54 -2.69 0.40
CA ILE A 7 -8.83 -3.83 1.30
C ILE A 7 -8.52 -5.13 0.54
N SER A 8 -7.74 -6.01 1.16
CA SER A 8 -7.44 -7.34 0.66
C SER A 8 -8.70 -8.20 0.66
N ALA A 9 -9.03 -8.79 -0.49
CA ALA A 9 -10.10 -9.78 -0.57
C ALA A 9 -9.78 -11.07 0.20
N ALA A 10 -8.49 -11.37 0.44
CA ALA A 10 -8.06 -12.61 1.08
C ALA A 10 -8.10 -12.55 2.61
N SER A 11 -7.91 -11.36 3.21
CA SER A 11 -7.95 -11.17 4.66
C SER A 11 -9.13 -10.33 5.15
N GLY A 12 -9.83 -9.62 4.25
CA GLY A 12 -10.86 -8.65 4.61
C GLY A 12 -10.30 -7.39 5.30
N LYS A 13 -8.97 -7.23 5.36
CA LYS A 13 -8.28 -6.13 6.03
C LYS A 13 -7.57 -5.21 5.02
N PRO A 14 -7.24 -3.95 5.38
CA PRO A 14 -6.41 -3.10 4.54
C PRO A 14 -5.09 -3.76 4.12
N PHE A 15 -4.58 -3.41 2.95
CA PHE A 15 -3.25 -3.85 2.54
C PHE A 15 -2.17 -3.19 3.39
N SER A 16 -1.23 -3.98 3.92
CA SER A 16 -0.07 -3.47 4.63
C SER A 16 0.69 -2.38 3.84
N PRO A 17 1.12 -1.29 4.50
CA PRO A 17 1.88 -0.23 3.85
C PRO A 17 3.31 -0.70 3.52
N PRO A 18 4.04 0.06 2.68
CA PRO A 18 5.46 -0.17 2.49
C PRO A 18 6.24 0.03 3.79
N LEU A 19 7.23 -0.82 4.05
CA LEU A 19 8.11 -0.70 5.23
C LEU A 19 8.99 0.54 5.18
N LEU A 20 9.43 0.91 3.98
CA LEU A 20 10.34 2.02 3.72
C LEU A 20 9.99 2.66 2.39
N PHE A 21 10.39 3.92 2.24
CA PHE A 21 10.32 4.63 0.97
C PHE A 21 11.71 5.07 0.51
N ARG A 22 11.89 5.16 -0.80
CA ARG A 22 13.07 5.78 -1.42
C ARG A 22 12.68 6.50 -2.70
N MET A 23 13.45 7.51 -3.08
CA MET A 23 13.40 8.12 -4.41
C MET A 23 14.52 7.53 -5.25
N VAL A 24 14.24 7.20 -6.51
CA VAL A 24 15.27 6.75 -7.45
C VAL A 24 15.14 7.49 -8.79
N PRO A 25 16.25 7.88 -9.43
CA PRO A 25 16.21 8.49 -10.74
C PRO A 25 15.73 7.47 -11.79
N ARG A 26 14.94 7.96 -12.75
CA ARG A 26 14.49 7.18 -13.89
C ARG A 26 15.53 7.18 -15.00
N LYS A 27 15.79 6.01 -15.58
CA LYS A 27 16.59 5.90 -16.80
C LYS A 27 15.78 6.42 -17.98
N ASN A 28 16.30 7.44 -18.66
CA ASN A 28 15.76 8.06 -19.87
C ASN A 28 14.27 8.48 -19.77
N PRO A 29 13.91 9.45 -18.90
CA PRO A 29 12.53 9.94 -18.82
C PRO A 29 12.15 10.70 -20.09
N ALA A 30 10.94 10.48 -20.60
CA ALA A 30 10.38 11.36 -21.64
C ALA A 30 10.06 12.75 -21.06
N LYS A 31 9.84 13.75 -21.92
CA LYS A 31 9.61 15.15 -21.50
C LYS A 31 8.44 15.32 -20.53
N THR A 32 7.42 14.46 -20.60
CA THR A 32 6.21 14.50 -19.74
C THR A 32 6.22 13.44 -18.63
N ASP A 33 7.32 12.69 -18.51
CA ASP A 33 7.49 11.68 -17.48
C ASP A 33 8.23 12.26 -16.28
N ARG A 34 8.00 11.66 -15.11
CA ARG A 34 8.76 11.97 -13.90
C ARG A 34 10.23 11.59 -14.10
N LYS A 35 11.12 12.49 -13.67
CA LYS A 35 12.59 12.26 -13.67
C LYS A 35 13.03 11.32 -12.56
N GLU A 36 12.27 11.27 -11.47
CA GLU A 36 12.49 10.39 -10.34
C GLU A 36 11.20 9.65 -10.03
N ILE A 37 11.30 8.49 -9.39
CA ILE A 37 10.15 7.71 -8.97
C ILE A 37 10.28 7.26 -7.52
N ARG A 38 9.24 7.49 -6.75
CA ARG A 38 9.09 7.00 -5.38
C ARG A 38 8.82 5.50 -5.42
N GLN A 39 9.58 4.77 -4.62
CA GLN A 39 9.41 3.34 -4.42
C GLN A 39 9.14 3.02 -2.95
N GLY A 40 8.30 2.01 -2.72
CA GLY A 40 8.03 1.41 -1.41
C GLY A 40 8.65 0.01 -1.30
N LYS A 41 9.21 -0.33 -0.14
CA LYS A 41 9.74 -1.67 0.14
C LYS A 41 8.63 -2.59 0.66
N CYS A 42 8.38 -3.69 -0.05
CA CYS A 42 7.42 -4.70 0.38
C CYS A 42 7.94 -5.54 1.54
N HIS A 43 7.11 -5.75 2.57
CA HIS A 43 7.45 -6.60 3.70
C HIS A 43 7.52 -8.07 3.31
N LYS A 44 6.66 -8.52 2.39
CA LYS A 44 6.59 -9.93 1.98
C LYS A 44 7.69 -10.33 1.00
N CYS A 45 7.79 -9.64 -0.14
CA CYS A 45 8.74 -10.03 -1.19
C CYS A 45 10.07 -9.26 -1.13
N SER A 46 10.22 -8.30 -0.21
CA SER A 46 11.41 -7.45 -0.06
C SER A 46 11.80 -6.60 -1.28
N LYS A 47 10.98 -6.62 -2.35
CA LYS A 47 11.21 -5.81 -3.56
C LYS A 47 10.85 -4.34 -3.31
N TRP A 48 11.54 -3.47 -4.03
CA TRP A 48 11.18 -2.06 -4.15
C TRP A 48 10.22 -1.86 -5.32
N VAL A 49 9.03 -1.37 -5.03
CA VAL A 49 7.93 -1.25 -5.99
C VAL A 49 7.60 0.22 -6.17
N ALA A 50 7.39 0.66 -7.41
CA ALA A 50 6.94 2.01 -7.68
C ALA A 50 5.57 2.26 -7.02
N VAL A 51 5.46 3.33 -6.22
CA VAL A 51 4.22 3.71 -5.53
C VAL A 51 3.52 4.89 -6.23
N GLU A 52 3.96 5.25 -7.42
CA GLU A 52 3.37 6.30 -8.24
C GLU A 52 3.48 5.99 -9.74
N GLY A 53 2.74 6.76 -10.54
CA GLY A 53 2.71 6.63 -11.99
C GLY A 53 3.92 7.29 -12.67
N VAL A 54 4.25 6.80 -13.87
CA VAL A 54 5.36 7.34 -14.68
C VAL A 54 5.11 8.76 -15.16
N LYS A 55 3.86 9.08 -15.48
CA LYS A 55 3.47 10.41 -15.93
C LYS A 55 3.52 11.39 -14.78
N ASP A 56 4.00 12.59 -15.05
CA ASP A 56 4.01 13.67 -14.07
C ASP A 56 2.63 14.34 -13.97
N ILE A 57 1.65 13.52 -13.57
CA ILE A 57 0.26 13.90 -13.36
C ILE A 57 -0.13 13.38 -11.98
N GLU A 58 -0.92 14.18 -11.25
CA GLU A 58 -1.46 13.76 -9.97
C GLU A 58 -2.44 12.59 -10.14
N CYS A 59 -2.21 11.51 -9.40
CA CYS A 59 -3.14 10.39 -9.36
C CYS A 59 -4.26 10.68 -8.36
N LYS A 60 -5.51 10.50 -8.79
CA LYS A 60 -6.70 10.66 -7.93
C LYS A 60 -6.64 9.80 -6.67
N VAL A 61 -6.02 8.63 -6.77
CA VAL A 61 -5.79 7.72 -5.65
C VAL A 61 -4.30 7.44 -5.58
N LYS A 62 -3.61 8.06 -4.61
CA LYS A 62 -2.14 8.03 -4.49
C LYS A 62 -1.61 6.60 -4.26
N GLU A 63 -2.34 5.79 -3.51
CA GLU A 63 -1.93 4.44 -3.14
C GLU A 63 -2.28 3.36 -4.17
N LEU A 64 -3.01 3.71 -5.23
CA LEU A 64 -3.49 2.73 -6.23
C LEU A 64 -2.35 1.90 -6.84
N HIS A 65 -1.19 2.53 -7.05
CA HIS A 65 0.00 1.85 -7.56
C HIS A 65 0.52 0.78 -6.58
N TRP A 66 0.48 1.08 -5.28
CA TRP A 66 0.84 0.13 -4.23
C TRP A 66 -0.15 -1.02 -4.13
N TRP A 67 -1.45 -0.72 -4.11
CA TRP A 67 -2.50 -1.73 -3.96
C TRP A 67 -2.49 -2.79 -5.07
N LYS A 68 -2.10 -2.42 -6.29
CA LYS A 68 -1.91 -3.39 -7.39
C LYS A 68 -0.86 -4.44 -7.04
N HIS A 69 0.27 -4.03 -6.48
CA HIS A 69 1.29 -4.95 -6.02
C HIS A 69 0.81 -5.75 -4.81
N ALA A 70 0.29 -5.06 -3.80
CA ALA A 70 -0.16 -5.66 -2.55
C ALA A 70 -1.21 -6.74 -2.79
N ALA A 71 -2.16 -6.52 -3.69
CA ALA A 71 -3.19 -7.50 -4.02
C ALA A 71 -2.65 -8.79 -4.65
N SER A 72 -1.62 -8.69 -5.50
CA SER A 72 -0.96 -9.87 -6.09
C SER A 72 0.05 -10.53 -5.15
N CYS A 73 0.60 -9.77 -4.20
CA CYS A 73 1.73 -10.19 -3.41
C CYS A 73 1.31 -10.61 -1.99
N HIS A 74 0.60 -9.76 -1.26
CA HIS A 74 0.40 -9.90 0.19
C HIS A 74 -0.47 -11.12 0.54
N ASN A 75 -1.58 -11.37 -0.18
CA ASN A 75 -2.59 -12.38 0.17
C ASN A 75 -3.08 -12.18 1.63
N GLN A 76 -2.79 -13.13 2.52
CA GLN A 76 -3.07 -13.05 3.97
C GLN A 76 -1.87 -12.55 4.80
N SER A 77 -0.75 -12.19 4.16
CA SER A 77 0.42 -11.66 4.87
C SER A 77 0.22 -10.19 5.23
N THR A 78 0.31 -9.91 6.52
CA THR A 78 0.30 -8.56 7.10
C THR A 78 1.62 -8.28 7.82
N ILE A 79 1.87 -7.03 8.18
CA ILE A 79 2.99 -6.66 9.07
C ILE A 79 2.58 -6.93 10.51
N THR A 80 3.45 -7.59 11.28
CA THR A 80 3.20 -7.86 12.70
C THR A 80 2.97 -6.56 13.47
N GLY A 81 1.86 -6.47 14.21
CA GLY A 81 1.49 -5.30 15.01
C GLY A 81 0.75 -4.20 14.25
N GLU A 82 0.49 -4.38 12.95
CA GLU A 82 -0.37 -3.48 12.17
C GLU A 82 -1.87 -3.72 12.43
N GLU A 83 -2.18 -4.85 13.06
CA GLU A 83 -3.55 -5.19 13.45
C GLU A 83 -3.78 -4.73 14.90
N GLY A 84 -4.84 -3.96 15.11
CA GLY A 84 -5.18 -3.49 16.44
C GLY A 84 -6.31 -2.46 16.41
N VAL A 85 -6.92 -2.27 17.57
CA VAL A 85 -7.88 -1.19 17.78
C VAL A 85 -7.10 0.05 18.18
N TRP A 86 -7.28 1.13 17.42
CA TRP A 86 -6.61 2.41 17.67
C TRP A 86 -6.96 2.98 19.05
N GLU A 87 -8.22 2.82 19.46
CA GLU A 87 -8.71 3.19 20.78
C GLU A 87 -9.77 2.20 21.25
N GLU A 88 -9.55 1.58 22.41
CA GLU A 88 -10.51 0.67 23.04
C GLU A 88 -11.66 1.44 23.68
N ASP A 89 -12.59 1.90 22.84
CA ASP A 89 -13.76 2.65 23.26
C ASP A 89 -14.84 1.77 23.91
N LYS A 90 -15.95 2.40 24.33
CA LYS A 90 -17.07 1.70 24.96
C LYS A 90 -17.75 0.69 24.02
N VAL A 91 -17.73 0.93 22.71
CA VAL A 91 -18.32 0.04 21.71
C VAL A 91 -17.44 -1.19 21.51
N TYR A 92 -16.12 -0.99 21.36
CA TYR A 92 -15.15 -2.07 21.26
C TYR A 92 -15.22 -2.99 22.47
N LYS A 93 -15.20 -2.42 23.69
CA LYS A 93 -15.33 -3.20 24.94
C LYS A 93 -16.61 -4.03 24.95
N ARG A 94 -17.72 -3.45 24.49
CA ARG A 94 -19.00 -4.16 24.42
C ARG A 94 -19.01 -5.30 23.41
N LEU A 95 -18.29 -5.17 22.29
CA LEU A 95 -18.21 -6.19 21.25
C LEU A 95 -17.29 -7.36 21.64
N VAL A 96 -16.24 -7.11 22.42
CA VAL A 96 -15.32 -8.15 22.91
C VAL A 96 -15.94 -9.03 24.00
N GLU A 97 -16.93 -8.51 24.74
CA GLU A 97 -17.67 -9.23 25.78
C GLU A 97 -18.75 -10.21 25.25
N LEU A 98 -19.05 -10.19 23.95
CA LEU A 98 -20.08 -11.02 23.29
C LEU A 98 -19.48 -12.32 22.73
#